data_AF-A0A959G9Y5-F1
#
_entry.id   AF-A0A959G9Y5-F1
#
_cell.length_a   1.000
_cell.length_b   1.000
_cell.length_c   1.000
_cell.angle_alpha   90.00
_cell.angle_beta   90.00
_cell.angle_gamma   90.00
#
_symmetry.space_group_name_H-M   'P 1'
#
loop_
_entity.id
_entity.type
_entity.pdbx_description
1 polymer ?
#
loop_
_entity_poly.entity_id
_entity_poly.type
_entity_poly.pdbx_seq_one_letter_code
_entity_poly.pdbx_strand_id
1 'polypeptide(L)'
;WMLRYLPFIRQDFASVRADDYPIRLWTVAVFLVGVLPLMKKRGIGRLIIGNEYDTSRRLHHEGIPHYDGLYDQSHYFDSAFTRYFTAKGWGIQQFSILRPVSEFMIQKILAQRYPELQANQLSCHAAHEEEGRMRPCGRCEKCRRIVGMLSVMGGDPRRCGYTGEQISLALKALASNQYTKQMGADASQLFYLLDQAGIIQAPKAKPHPEVMRLRFDKERSPLDVVPEDIRKPLYDIVLPYTEGMVVRKDGRWVELHSPMN
;
A
#
# COMPACT_ATOMS: atom_id res chain seq x y z
N TRP A 1 -22.23 -16.11 4.64
CA TRP A 1 -23.46 -16.82 4.22
C TRP A 1 -23.93 -16.33 2.85
N MET A 2 -24.23 -15.03 2.66
CA MET A 2 -24.59 -14.44 1.35
C MET A 2 -23.68 -14.85 0.18
N LEU A 3 -22.34 -14.75 0.36
CA LEU A 3 -21.37 -15.05 -0.71
C LEU A 3 -21.47 -16.49 -1.26
N ARG A 4 -22.02 -17.45 -0.50
CA ARG A 4 -22.20 -18.84 -0.95
C ARG A 4 -23.30 -18.99 -2.00
N TYR A 5 -24.25 -18.05 -2.04
CA TYR A 5 -25.38 -18.05 -2.98
C TYR A 5 -25.06 -17.34 -4.30
N LEU A 6 -23.86 -16.79 -4.45
CA LEU A 6 -23.45 -16.10 -5.67
C LEU A 6 -22.69 -17.09 -6.56
N PRO A 7 -23.23 -17.45 -7.75
CA PRO A 7 -22.74 -18.57 -8.54
C PRO A 7 -21.33 -18.36 -9.10
N PHE A 8 -20.87 -17.11 -9.15
CA PHE A 8 -19.54 -16.71 -9.62
C PHE A 8 -18.48 -16.68 -8.50
N ILE A 9 -18.83 -17.04 -7.26
CA ILE A 9 -17.89 -17.11 -6.14
C ILE A 9 -17.58 -18.56 -5.80
N ARG A 10 -16.28 -18.90 -5.71
CA ARG A 10 -15.80 -20.21 -5.28
C ARG A 10 -16.33 -20.57 -3.88
N GLN A 11 -16.77 -21.81 -3.67
CA GLN A 11 -17.44 -22.20 -2.41
C GLN A 11 -16.49 -22.32 -1.20
N ASP A 12 -15.21 -22.52 -1.46
CA ASP A 12 -14.14 -22.59 -0.47
C ASP A 12 -13.48 -21.22 -0.22
N PHE A 13 -14.11 -20.10 -0.63
CA PHE A 13 -13.53 -18.75 -0.47
C PHE A 13 -13.03 -18.45 0.95
N ALA A 14 -13.67 -19.02 1.98
CA ALA A 14 -13.33 -18.80 3.38
C ALA A 14 -12.00 -19.46 3.81
N SER A 15 -11.52 -20.48 3.10
CA SER A 15 -10.25 -21.16 3.40
C SER A 15 -9.07 -20.60 2.60
N VAL A 16 -9.34 -19.80 1.57
CA VAL A 16 -8.32 -19.16 0.73
C VAL A 16 -7.63 -18.04 1.53
N ARG A 17 -6.30 -18.13 1.68
CA ARG A 17 -5.48 -17.12 2.37
C ARG A 17 -4.84 -16.15 1.38
N ALA A 18 -5.67 -15.52 0.56
CA ALA A 18 -5.29 -14.47 -0.39
C ALA A 18 -5.69 -13.08 0.14
N ASP A 19 -5.11 -12.03 -0.40
CA ASP A 19 -5.54 -10.64 -0.13
C ASP A 19 -6.68 -10.18 -1.06
N ASP A 20 -7.52 -11.12 -1.48
CA ASP A 20 -8.65 -10.89 -2.38
C ASP A 20 -9.96 -11.14 -1.65
N TYR A 21 -10.92 -10.22 -1.80
CA TYR A 21 -12.24 -10.34 -1.20
C TYR A 21 -13.29 -10.61 -2.28
N PRO A 22 -14.14 -11.66 -2.14
CA PRO A 22 -15.00 -12.12 -3.22
C PRO A 22 -15.96 -11.06 -3.76
N ILE A 23 -16.47 -10.20 -2.86
CA ILE A 23 -17.21 -8.98 -3.19
C ILE A 23 -16.77 -7.91 -2.21
N ARG A 24 -16.17 -6.86 -2.73
CA ARG A 24 -15.82 -5.66 -1.97
C ARG A 24 -16.13 -4.44 -2.82
N LEU A 25 -17.25 -3.78 -2.50
CA LEU A 25 -17.64 -2.52 -3.13
C LEU A 25 -16.89 -1.34 -2.50
N TRP A 26 -16.64 -1.41 -1.19
CA TRP A 26 -15.99 -0.38 -0.39
C TRP A 26 -15.09 -1.04 0.67
N THR A 27 -13.87 -0.53 0.84
CA THR A 27 -12.88 -0.96 1.84
C THR A 27 -12.83 0.00 3.02
N VAL A 28 -12.79 1.30 2.73
CA VAL A 28 -12.49 2.37 3.70
C VAL A 28 -13.60 3.40 3.81
N ALA A 29 -14.48 3.52 2.80
CA ALA A 29 -15.50 4.56 2.74
C ALA A 29 -16.38 4.67 4.01
N VAL A 30 -16.73 3.55 4.64
CA VAL A 30 -17.54 3.54 5.88
C VAL A 30 -16.84 4.29 7.01
N PHE A 31 -15.53 4.09 7.19
CA PHE A 31 -14.75 4.78 8.23
C PHE A 31 -14.62 6.28 7.93
N LEU A 32 -14.42 6.63 6.65
CA LEU A 32 -14.31 8.01 6.20
C LEU A 32 -15.59 8.81 6.44
N VAL A 33 -16.74 8.23 6.11
CA VAL A 33 -18.04 8.86 6.38
C VAL A 33 -18.33 8.91 7.88
N GLY A 34 -17.92 7.87 8.62
CA GLY A 34 -18.11 7.77 10.07
C GLY A 34 -17.39 8.86 10.87
N VAL A 35 -16.25 9.37 10.39
CA VAL A 35 -15.49 10.43 11.10
C VAL A 35 -16.01 11.85 10.81
N LEU A 36 -16.84 12.05 9.78
CA LEU A 36 -17.30 13.38 9.37
C LEU A 36 -18.01 14.18 10.48
N PRO A 37 -18.91 13.60 11.31
CA PRO A 37 -19.54 14.34 12.40
C PRO A 37 -18.52 14.90 13.41
N LEU A 38 -17.48 14.11 13.71
CA LEU A 38 -16.39 14.54 14.59
C LEU A 38 -15.59 15.67 13.96
N MET A 39 -15.25 15.54 12.68
CA MET A 39 -14.53 16.59 11.93
C MET A 39 -15.30 17.91 11.95
N LYS A 40 -16.62 17.87 11.65
CA LYS A 40 -17.47 19.07 11.67
C LYS A 40 -17.56 19.68 13.06
N LYS A 41 -17.76 18.86 14.09
CA LYS A 41 -17.82 19.32 15.49
C LYS A 41 -16.52 20.00 15.94
N ARG A 42 -15.37 19.58 15.40
CA ARG A 42 -14.03 20.03 15.81
C ARG A 42 -13.40 21.05 14.85
N GLY A 43 -14.07 21.40 13.75
CA GLY A 43 -13.50 22.30 12.74
C GLY A 43 -12.29 21.71 12.00
N ILE A 44 -12.23 20.37 11.86
CA ILE A 44 -11.11 19.70 11.17
C ILE A 44 -11.39 19.70 9.66
N GLY A 45 -10.47 20.29 8.88
CA GLY A 45 -10.60 20.41 7.42
C GLY A 45 -9.83 19.37 6.60
N ARG A 46 -9.03 18.49 7.22
CA ARG A 46 -8.17 17.52 6.49
C ARG A 46 -8.54 16.10 6.86
N LEU A 47 -8.94 15.31 5.86
CA LEU A 47 -9.19 13.88 5.95
C LEU A 47 -8.08 13.14 5.21
N ILE A 48 -7.16 12.51 5.94
CA ILE A 48 -6.00 11.82 5.36
C ILE A 48 -6.24 10.31 5.36
N ILE A 49 -5.94 9.67 4.24
CA ILE A 49 -6.05 8.23 4.06
C ILE A 49 -4.68 7.66 3.68
N GLY A 50 -4.33 6.48 4.20
CA GLY A 50 -3.07 5.81 3.87
C GLY A 50 -3.17 4.99 2.58
N ASN A 51 -3.28 5.66 1.42
CA ASN A 51 -3.38 5.03 0.11
C ASN A 51 -2.10 5.28 -0.71
N GLU A 52 -1.37 4.21 -0.98
CA GLU A 52 -0.10 4.23 -1.71
C GLU A 52 -0.27 4.34 -3.23
N TYR A 53 0.85 4.39 -3.95
CA TYR A 53 0.89 4.57 -5.41
C TYR A 53 0.04 3.57 -6.19
N ASP A 54 0.07 2.28 -5.81
CA ASP A 54 -0.59 1.21 -6.58
C ASP A 54 -2.09 1.05 -6.29
N THR A 55 -2.65 1.89 -5.41
CA THR A 55 -4.09 1.89 -5.08
C THR A 55 -4.95 2.76 -6.00
N SER A 56 -4.34 3.58 -6.86
CA SER A 56 -5.03 4.33 -7.91
C SER A 56 -4.89 3.62 -9.25
N ARG A 57 -5.94 2.93 -9.69
CA ARG A 57 -5.96 2.18 -10.96
C ARG A 57 -7.25 2.43 -11.70
N ARG A 58 -7.18 2.59 -13.03
CA ARG A 58 -8.35 2.57 -13.90
C ARG A 58 -8.15 1.55 -15.01
N LEU A 59 -8.94 0.49 -14.96
CA LEU A 59 -8.88 -0.63 -15.88
C LEU A 59 -10.15 -0.70 -16.73
N HIS A 60 -10.14 -1.53 -17.76
CA HIS A 60 -11.29 -1.81 -18.61
C HIS A 60 -11.46 -3.32 -18.74
N HIS A 61 -12.70 -3.78 -18.62
CA HIS A 61 -13.08 -5.16 -18.88
C HIS A 61 -14.34 -5.14 -19.77
N GLU A 62 -14.26 -5.77 -20.95
CA GLU A 62 -15.36 -5.79 -21.93
C GLU A 62 -15.94 -4.39 -22.24
N GLY A 63 -15.06 -3.38 -22.31
CA GLY A 63 -15.44 -1.99 -22.56
C GLY A 63 -15.96 -1.22 -21.33
N ILE A 64 -16.13 -1.87 -20.18
CA ILE A 64 -16.60 -1.25 -18.95
C ILE A 64 -15.39 -0.77 -18.13
N PRO A 65 -15.28 0.53 -17.82
CA PRO A 65 -14.23 1.02 -16.93
C PRO A 65 -14.49 0.58 -15.49
N HIS A 66 -13.45 0.14 -14.80
CA HIS A 66 -13.49 -0.22 -13.38
C HIS A 66 -12.18 0.17 -12.67
N TYR A 67 -12.17 0.11 -11.33
CA TYR A 67 -11.05 0.56 -10.51
C TYR A 67 -10.38 -0.59 -9.76
N ASP A 68 -10.40 -1.78 -10.34
CA ASP A 68 -9.75 -2.97 -9.76
C ASP A 68 -10.20 -3.30 -8.32
N GLY A 69 -11.43 -2.94 -7.94
CA GLY A 69 -11.93 -3.11 -6.57
C GLY A 69 -11.34 -2.12 -5.53
N LEU A 70 -10.59 -1.10 -5.98
CA LEU A 70 -9.86 -0.14 -5.16
C LEU A 70 -10.34 1.31 -5.37
N TYR A 71 -11.57 1.51 -5.86
CA TYR A 71 -12.07 2.87 -6.15
C TYR A 71 -11.93 3.79 -4.93
N ASP A 72 -12.30 3.32 -3.75
CA ASP A 72 -12.27 4.11 -2.52
C ASP A 72 -10.90 4.28 -1.87
N GLN A 73 -9.87 3.71 -2.51
CA GLN A 73 -8.46 3.94 -2.19
C GLN A 73 -7.78 4.82 -3.26
N SER A 74 -8.49 5.18 -4.33
CA SER A 74 -7.96 5.96 -5.43
C SER A 74 -8.04 7.48 -5.21
N HIS A 75 -7.18 8.24 -5.89
CA HIS A 75 -7.27 9.70 -5.87
C HIS A 75 -8.55 10.22 -6.54
N TYR A 76 -9.19 9.41 -7.40
CA TYR A 76 -10.47 9.73 -8.02
C TYR A 76 -11.57 9.86 -6.96
N PHE A 77 -11.58 8.95 -5.99
CA PHE A 77 -12.51 8.98 -4.87
C PHE A 77 -12.21 10.15 -3.92
N ASP A 78 -10.93 10.38 -3.60
CA ASP A 78 -10.48 11.54 -2.82
C ASP A 78 -10.98 12.86 -3.43
N SER A 79 -10.82 12.99 -4.75
CA SER A 79 -11.25 14.18 -5.50
C SER A 79 -12.78 14.31 -5.55
N ALA A 80 -13.50 13.20 -5.72
CA ALA A 80 -14.96 13.21 -5.74
C ALA A 80 -15.55 13.62 -4.39
N PHE A 81 -15.03 13.08 -3.29
CA PHE A 81 -15.49 13.40 -1.94
C PHE A 81 -15.08 14.81 -1.52
N THR A 82 -13.88 15.27 -1.87
CA THR A 82 -13.49 16.67 -1.68
C THR A 82 -14.46 17.62 -2.37
N ARG A 83 -14.80 17.40 -3.65
CA ARG A 83 -15.81 18.22 -4.36
C ARG A 83 -17.17 18.18 -3.68
N TYR A 84 -17.60 17.00 -3.23
CA TYR A 84 -18.85 16.85 -2.49
C TYR A 84 -18.85 17.67 -1.18
N PHE A 85 -17.77 17.60 -0.40
CA PHE A 85 -17.63 18.36 0.83
C PHE A 85 -17.55 19.88 0.60
N THR A 86 -16.86 20.30 -0.45
CA THR A 86 -16.82 21.71 -0.89
C THR A 86 -18.21 22.21 -1.26
N ALA A 87 -18.97 21.44 -2.05
CA ALA A 87 -20.35 21.80 -2.44
C ALA A 87 -21.31 21.90 -1.23
N LYS A 88 -21.01 21.18 -0.15
CA LYS A 88 -21.76 21.28 1.11
C LYS A 88 -21.26 22.39 2.05
N GLY A 89 -20.21 23.13 1.67
CA GLY A 89 -19.61 24.18 2.49
C GLY A 89 -18.91 23.65 3.74
N TRP A 90 -18.41 22.40 3.71
CA TRP A 90 -17.83 21.78 4.91
C TRP A 90 -16.34 22.10 5.09
N GLY A 91 -15.68 22.59 4.04
CA GLY A 91 -14.25 22.91 4.09
C GLY A 91 -13.36 21.68 4.37
N ILE A 92 -13.81 20.48 3.98
CA ILE A 92 -13.06 19.24 4.17
C ILE A 92 -12.38 18.86 2.85
N GLN A 93 -11.06 18.65 2.91
CA GLN A 93 -10.25 18.12 1.84
C GLN A 93 -9.80 16.70 2.19
N GLN A 94 -10.07 15.76 1.29
CA GLN A 94 -9.66 14.37 1.40
C GLN A 94 -8.48 14.09 0.46
N PHE A 95 -7.43 13.45 0.95
CA PHE A 95 -6.24 13.11 0.17
C PHE A 95 -5.40 12.02 0.84
N SER A 96 -4.38 11.53 0.14
CA SER A 96 -3.34 10.67 0.71
C SER A 96 -1.95 11.27 0.59
N ILE A 97 -1.23 11.29 1.71
CA ILE A 97 0.19 11.66 1.76
C ILE A 97 1.12 10.53 1.26
N LEU A 98 0.59 9.31 1.12
CA LEU A 98 1.37 8.14 0.68
C LEU A 98 1.27 7.92 -0.83
N ARG A 99 0.50 8.74 -1.55
CA ARG A 99 0.21 8.56 -2.97
C ARG A 99 1.45 8.40 -3.87
N PRO A 100 2.57 9.12 -3.66
CA PRO A 100 3.75 8.95 -4.51
C PRO A 100 4.68 7.81 -4.05
N VAL A 101 4.33 7.07 -3.00
CA VAL A 101 5.21 6.13 -2.32
C VAL A 101 4.73 4.70 -2.55
N SER A 102 5.66 3.75 -2.71
CA SER A 102 5.37 2.31 -2.77
C SER A 102 5.15 1.70 -1.38
N GLU A 103 4.52 0.52 -1.31
CA GLU A 103 4.42 -0.24 -0.04
C GLU A 103 5.80 -0.53 0.56
N PHE A 104 6.78 -0.86 -0.30
CA PHE A 104 8.16 -1.11 0.11
C PHE A 104 8.78 0.12 0.78
N MET A 105 8.60 1.29 0.17
CA MET A 105 9.11 2.55 0.69
C MET A 105 8.43 2.98 1.99
N ILE A 106 7.11 2.75 2.11
CA ILE A 106 6.37 2.95 3.36
C ILE A 106 6.97 2.08 4.47
N GLN A 107 7.23 0.79 4.19
CA GLN A 107 7.86 -0.12 5.14
C GLN A 107 9.26 0.35 5.54
N LYS A 108 10.06 0.85 4.58
CA LYS A 108 11.39 1.40 4.83
C LYS A 108 11.36 2.59 5.77
N ILE A 109 10.50 3.57 5.49
CA ILE A 109 10.32 4.77 6.32
C ILE A 109 9.85 4.37 7.71
N LEU A 110 8.85 3.48 7.82
CA LEU A 110 8.35 3.01 9.11
C LEU A 110 9.48 2.34 9.93
N ALA A 111 10.25 1.45 9.32
CA ALA A 111 11.31 0.72 10.01
C ALA A 111 12.52 1.59 10.41
N GLN A 112 12.91 2.54 9.56
CA GLN A 112 14.12 3.34 9.75
C GLN A 112 13.86 4.65 10.51
N ARG A 113 12.74 5.33 10.22
CA ARG A 113 12.42 6.63 10.84
C ARG A 113 11.59 6.50 12.10
N TYR A 114 10.68 5.52 12.15
CA TYR A 114 9.73 5.36 13.24
C TYR A 114 9.80 3.96 13.88
N PRO A 115 10.98 3.53 14.37
CA PRO A 115 11.21 2.18 14.88
C PRO A 115 10.25 1.78 16.02
N GLU A 116 9.84 2.73 16.86
CA GLU A 116 8.87 2.51 17.94
C GLU A 116 7.45 2.27 17.41
N LEU A 117 7.05 2.98 16.34
CA LEU A 117 5.76 2.73 15.68
C LEU A 117 5.79 1.41 14.91
N GLN A 118 6.93 1.08 14.29
CA GLN A 118 7.12 -0.18 13.58
C GLN A 118 6.91 -1.40 14.50
N ALA A 119 7.29 -1.31 15.78
CA ALA A 119 7.05 -2.40 16.73
C ALA A 119 5.55 -2.74 16.90
N ASN A 120 4.67 -1.79 16.62
CA ASN A 120 3.21 -1.94 16.70
C ASN A 120 2.57 -2.27 15.34
N GLN A 121 3.36 -2.46 14.29
CA GLN A 121 2.85 -2.76 12.95
C GLN A 121 2.10 -4.10 12.93
N LEU A 122 0.87 -4.08 12.41
CA LEU A 122 0.07 -5.28 12.19
C LEU A 122 -0.64 -5.24 10.82
N SER A 123 0.03 -5.74 9.79
CA SER A 123 -0.55 -5.85 8.44
C SER A 123 -1.33 -7.16 8.23
N CYS A 124 -1.30 -8.09 9.19
CA CYS A 124 -1.87 -9.43 9.03
C CYS A 124 -3.41 -9.41 9.06
N HIS A 125 -4.06 -10.02 8.06
CA HIS A 125 -5.53 -10.19 8.05
C HIS A 125 -6.06 -11.30 8.98
N ALA A 126 -5.15 -12.12 9.53
CA ALA A 126 -5.47 -13.22 10.44
C ALA A 126 -4.67 -13.06 11.75
N ALA A 127 -4.51 -11.80 12.18
CA ALA A 127 -3.88 -11.50 13.47
C ALA A 127 -4.69 -12.09 14.63
N HIS A 128 -4.01 -12.37 15.73
CA HIS A 128 -4.62 -12.88 16.96
C HIS A 128 -4.01 -12.16 18.16
N GLU A 129 -4.76 -12.11 19.25
CA GLU A 129 -4.26 -11.59 20.51
C GLU A 129 -3.47 -12.68 21.25
N GLU A 130 -2.32 -12.30 21.79
CA GLU A 130 -1.49 -13.11 22.66
C GLU A 130 -0.94 -12.18 23.75
N GLU A 131 -1.25 -12.48 25.01
CA GLU A 131 -0.78 -11.71 26.18
C GLU A 131 -1.08 -10.19 26.07
N GLY A 132 -2.28 -9.82 25.61
CA GLY A 132 -2.69 -8.42 25.46
C GLY A 132 -2.04 -7.69 24.28
N ARG A 133 -1.28 -8.39 23.42
CA ARG A 133 -0.68 -7.84 22.21
C ARG A 133 -1.21 -8.55 20.97
N MET A 134 -1.55 -7.78 19.94
CA MET A 134 -1.88 -8.36 18.64
C MET A 134 -0.63 -8.85 17.93
N ARG A 135 -0.65 -10.11 17.46
CA ARG A 135 0.45 -10.80 16.80
C ARG A 135 0.09 -11.21 15.36
N PRO A 136 1.06 -11.19 14.43
CA PRO A 136 0.84 -11.68 13.08
C PRO A 136 0.73 -13.21 13.04
N CYS A 137 -0.01 -13.75 12.06
CA CYS A 137 -0.09 -15.21 11.87
C CYS A 137 1.19 -15.84 11.29
N GLY A 138 2.06 -15.03 10.68
CA GLY A 138 3.33 -15.46 10.08
C GLY A 138 3.21 -16.28 8.78
N ARG A 139 1.99 -16.56 8.29
CA ARG A 139 1.76 -17.52 7.19
C ARG A 139 1.04 -16.94 5.97
N CYS A 140 0.30 -15.85 6.13
CA CYS A 140 -0.46 -15.25 5.03
C CYS A 140 0.43 -14.43 4.07
N GLU A 141 -0.09 -14.08 2.91
CA GLU A 141 0.66 -13.32 1.89
C GLU A 141 1.23 -12.00 2.43
N LYS A 142 0.42 -11.21 3.17
CA LYS A 142 0.89 -9.97 3.80
C LYS A 142 2.04 -10.22 4.77
N CYS A 143 1.95 -11.27 5.59
CA CYS A 143 3.02 -11.64 6.51
C CYS A 143 4.33 -11.94 5.76
N ARG A 144 4.24 -12.73 4.69
CA ARG A 144 5.41 -13.06 3.86
C ARG A 144 6.02 -11.80 3.26
N ARG A 145 5.20 -10.90 2.74
CA ARG A 145 5.64 -9.63 2.15
C ARG A 145 6.34 -8.74 3.18
N ILE A 146 5.75 -8.53 4.36
CA ILE A 146 6.37 -7.74 5.43
C ILE A 146 7.72 -8.35 5.84
N VAL A 147 7.78 -9.67 6.04
CA VAL A 147 9.02 -10.38 6.37
C VAL A 147 10.07 -10.18 5.26
N GLY A 148 9.69 -10.36 4.00
CA GLY A 148 10.57 -10.16 2.86
C GLY A 148 11.12 -8.74 2.78
N MET A 149 10.25 -7.72 2.86
CA MET A 149 10.65 -6.31 2.81
C MET A 149 11.61 -5.97 3.96
N LEU A 150 11.28 -6.34 5.19
CA LEU A 150 12.16 -6.10 6.34
C LEU A 150 13.52 -6.80 6.18
N SER A 151 13.53 -8.05 5.70
CA SER A 151 14.76 -8.83 5.53
C SER A 151 15.72 -8.17 4.53
N VAL A 152 15.22 -7.69 3.38
CA VAL A 152 16.04 -6.96 2.38
C VAL A 152 16.66 -5.69 2.97
N MET A 153 15.93 -5.00 3.83
CA MET A 153 16.38 -3.72 4.40
C MET A 153 17.27 -3.88 5.65
N GLY A 154 17.61 -5.12 6.03
CA GLY A 154 18.31 -5.42 7.29
C GLY A 154 17.47 -5.17 8.54
N GLY A 155 16.16 -5.00 8.40
CA GLY A 155 15.21 -4.86 9.51
C GLY A 155 14.87 -6.22 10.12
N ASP A 156 14.51 -6.22 11.41
CA ASP A 156 14.15 -7.43 12.14
C ASP A 156 12.62 -7.59 12.28
N PRO A 157 11.99 -8.58 11.61
CA PRO A 157 10.56 -8.83 11.75
C PRO A 157 10.13 -9.18 13.18
N ARG A 158 11.04 -9.66 14.05
CA ARG A 158 10.70 -9.95 15.46
C ARG A 158 10.20 -8.71 16.20
N ARG A 159 10.60 -7.51 15.77
CA ARG A 159 10.13 -6.23 16.34
C ARG A 159 8.62 -6.07 16.26
N CYS A 160 8.00 -6.47 15.15
CA CYS A 160 6.54 -6.44 14.96
C CYS A 160 5.86 -7.78 15.31
N GLY A 161 6.54 -8.62 16.09
CA GLY A 161 5.93 -9.78 16.75
C GLY A 161 5.98 -11.08 15.96
N TYR A 162 6.75 -11.16 14.87
CA TYR A 162 7.01 -12.45 14.19
C TYR A 162 7.97 -13.32 15.01
N THR A 163 7.73 -14.63 15.04
CA THR A 163 8.69 -15.59 15.62
C THR A 163 9.77 -15.99 14.62
N GLY A 164 10.90 -16.52 15.09
CA GLY A 164 11.97 -17.03 14.21
C GLY A 164 11.48 -18.13 13.26
N GLU A 165 10.60 -19.00 13.73
CA GLU A 165 9.96 -20.03 12.90
C GLU A 165 9.09 -19.41 11.80
N GLN A 166 8.25 -18.43 12.15
CA GLN A 166 7.41 -17.73 11.18
C GLN A 166 8.24 -17.02 10.10
N ILE A 167 9.36 -16.40 10.47
CA ILE A 167 10.28 -15.75 9.53
C ILE A 167 10.87 -16.77 8.56
N SER A 168 11.41 -17.87 9.07
CA SER A 168 11.99 -18.94 8.25
C SER A 168 10.97 -19.53 7.27
N LEU A 169 9.76 -19.84 7.75
CA LEU A 169 8.68 -20.36 6.93
C LEU A 169 8.22 -19.35 5.87
N ALA A 170 8.14 -18.06 6.21
CA ALA A 170 7.76 -17.01 5.29
C ALA A 170 8.76 -16.87 4.14
N LEU A 171 10.07 -16.84 4.44
CA LEU A 171 11.13 -16.77 3.43
C LEU A 171 11.15 -18.01 2.54
N LYS A 172 11.01 -19.20 3.13
CA LYS A 172 10.88 -20.47 2.38
C LYS A 172 9.66 -20.45 1.45
N ALA A 173 8.54 -19.89 1.89
CA ALA A 173 7.33 -19.77 1.09
C ALA A 173 7.44 -18.74 -0.05
N LEU A 174 8.25 -17.68 0.14
CA LEU A 174 8.60 -16.77 -0.95
C LEU A 174 9.49 -17.47 -1.99
N ALA A 175 10.46 -18.25 -1.54
CA ALA A 175 11.38 -18.99 -2.40
C ALA A 175 10.70 -20.12 -3.21
N SER A 176 9.59 -20.68 -2.73
CA SER A 176 8.94 -21.86 -3.33
C SER A 176 8.18 -21.60 -4.65
N ASN A 177 8.43 -20.47 -5.32
CA ASN A 177 8.03 -20.20 -6.71
C ASN A 177 6.51 -20.33 -6.99
N GLN A 178 5.65 -20.04 -6.01
CA GLN A 178 4.19 -20.05 -6.20
C GLN A 178 3.67 -18.88 -7.05
N TYR A 179 4.52 -17.94 -7.43
CA TYR A 179 4.16 -16.78 -8.26
C TYR A 179 4.42 -17.09 -9.74
N THR A 180 3.64 -18.01 -10.31
CA THR A 180 3.64 -18.34 -11.75
C THR A 180 2.93 -17.28 -12.61
N LYS A 181 2.36 -16.24 -12.00
CA LYS A 181 1.76 -15.08 -12.67
C LYS A 181 2.78 -13.95 -12.86
N GLN A 182 2.59 -13.15 -13.91
CA GLN A 182 3.34 -11.91 -14.13
C GLN A 182 3.24 -11.02 -12.88
N MET A 183 4.36 -10.82 -12.19
CA MET A 183 4.44 -10.00 -10.99
C MET A 183 4.28 -8.52 -11.36
N GLY A 184 3.54 -7.76 -10.54
CA GLY A 184 3.53 -6.31 -10.62
C GLY A 184 4.92 -5.73 -10.27
N ALA A 185 5.15 -4.45 -10.61
CA ALA A 185 6.45 -3.80 -10.43
C ALA A 185 6.98 -3.90 -8.99
N ASP A 186 6.15 -3.60 -7.99
CA ASP A 186 6.52 -3.62 -6.57
C ASP A 186 6.91 -5.02 -6.09
N ALA A 187 6.14 -6.05 -6.46
CA ALA A 187 6.47 -7.44 -6.13
C ALA A 187 7.75 -7.89 -6.86
N SER A 188 7.89 -7.58 -8.14
CA SER A 188 9.08 -7.93 -8.92
C SER A 188 10.34 -7.27 -8.34
N GLN A 189 10.26 -6.00 -7.91
CA GLN A 189 11.38 -5.34 -7.23
C GLN A 189 11.75 -6.01 -5.91
N LEU A 190 10.76 -6.36 -5.06
CA LEU A 190 11.03 -7.05 -3.80
C LEU A 190 11.76 -8.38 -4.04
N PHE A 191 11.28 -9.20 -4.98
CA PHE A 191 11.91 -10.48 -5.30
C PHE A 191 13.31 -10.29 -5.91
N TYR A 192 13.49 -9.29 -6.76
CA TYR A 192 14.80 -8.94 -7.31
C TYR A 192 15.78 -8.59 -6.19
N LEU A 193 15.37 -7.75 -5.24
CA LEU A 193 16.24 -7.37 -4.11
C LEU A 193 16.52 -8.54 -3.15
N LEU A 194 15.54 -9.42 -2.90
CA LEU A 194 15.74 -10.63 -2.08
C LEU A 194 16.76 -11.58 -2.73
N ASP A 195 16.73 -11.71 -4.06
CA ASP A 195 17.69 -12.52 -4.84
C ASP A 195 19.08 -11.90 -4.82
N GLN A 196 19.20 -10.60 -5.07
CA GLN A 196 20.48 -9.88 -5.01
C GLN A 196 21.11 -9.91 -3.61
N ALA A 197 20.30 -9.92 -2.55
CA ALA A 197 20.77 -10.07 -1.18
C ALA A 197 21.11 -11.51 -0.78
N GLY A 198 20.90 -12.51 -1.66
CA GLY A 198 21.13 -13.91 -1.38
C GLY A 198 20.18 -14.52 -0.33
N ILE A 199 19.03 -13.87 -0.08
CA ILE A 199 18.05 -14.31 0.94
C ILE A 199 17.16 -15.43 0.38
N ILE A 200 16.74 -15.31 -0.88
CA ILE A 200 16.04 -16.37 -1.63
C ILE A 200 16.62 -16.48 -3.04
N GLN A 201 16.21 -17.48 -3.80
CA GLN A 201 16.48 -17.55 -5.24
C GLN A 201 15.22 -17.13 -6.02
N ALA A 202 15.32 -16.07 -6.81
CA ALA A 202 14.23 -15.54 -7.63
C ALA A 202 14.73 -15.05 -9.01
N PRO A 203 15.33 -15.92 -9.84
CA PRO A 203 16.03 -15.52 -11.07
C PRO A 203 15.13 -14.93 -12.17
N LYS A 204 13.79 -15.01 -12.01
CA LYS A 204 12.82 -14.43 -12.95
C LYS A 204 12.37 -13.02 -12.57
N ALA A 205 12.74 -12.54 -11.37
CA ALA A 205 12.38 -11.22 -10.91
C ALA A 205 13.17 -10.14 -11.65
N LYS A 206 12.47 -9.14 -12.17
CA LYS A 206 13.08 -8.02 -12.90
C LYS A 206 13.17 -6.79 -11.99
N PRO A 207 14.24 -5.98 -12.12
CA PRO A 207 14.35 -4.74 -11.39
C PRO A 207 13.32 -3.71 -11.86
N HIS A 208 12.72 -3.02 -10.91
CA HIS A 208 11.87 -1.84 -11.06
C HIS A 208 12.37 -0.77 -10.08
N PRO A 209 13.49 -0.08 -10.38
CA PRO A 209 14.11 0.88 -9.47
C PRO A 209 13.18 2.06 -9.13
N GLU A 210 12.20 2.38 -9.97
CA GLU A 210 11.18 3.38 -9.69
C GLU A 210 10.39 3.12 -8.40
N VAL A 211 10.29 1.85 -7.96
CA VAL A 211 9.59 1.45 -6.73
C VAL A 211 10.29 2.03 -5.49
N MET A 212 11.59 2.30 -5.57
CA MET A 212 12.40 2.88 -4.50
C MET A 212 12.42 4.41 -4.52
N ARG A 213 11.65 5.04 -5.41
CA ARG A 213 11.61 6.50 -5.62
C ARG A 213 10.22 7.06 -5.32
N LEU A 214 10.15 8.38 -5.13
CA LEU A 214 8.85 9.07 -5.23
C LEU A 214 8.39 9.04 -6.68
N ARG A 215 7.20 8.47 -6.92
CA ARG A 215 6.61 8.27 -8.25
C ARG A 215 5.49 9.26 -8.50
N PHE A 216 5.56 9.93 -9.64
CA PHE A 216 4.56 10.90 -10.08
C PHE A 216 4.10 10.64 -11.51
N ASP A 217 2.79 10.67 -11.75
CA ASP A 217 2.19 10.45 -13.06
C ASP A 217 0.75 10.97 -13.10
N LYS A 218 0.15 11.07 -14.29
CA LYS A 218 -1.21 11.62 -14.43
C LYS A 218 -2.33 10.70 -13.96
N GLU A 219 -2.08 9.40 -13.84
CA GLU A 219 -3.11 8.38 -13.57
C GLU A 219 -3.14 7.97 -12.10
N ARG A 220 -1.98 7.75 -11.48
CA ARG A 220 -1.90 7.15 -10.14
C ARG A 220 -1.50 8.17 -9.10
N SER A 221 -0.45 8.94 -9.37
CA SER A 221 0.07 9.93 -8.42
C SER A 221 0.25 11.31 -9.07
N PRO A 222 -0.86 12.02 -9.36
CA PRO A 222 -0.77 13.40 -9.84
C PRO A 222 -0.13 14.31 -8.79
N LEU A 223 0.58 15.33 -9.25
CA LEU A 223 1.38 16.21 -8.39
C LEU A 223 0.53 17.06 -7.43
N ASP A 224 -0.69 17.34 -7.84
CA ASP A 224 -1.61 18.23 -7.16
C ASP A 224 -2.51 17.54 -6.14
N VAL A 225 -2.44 16.21 -6.00
CA VAL A 225 -3.27 15.44 -5.06
C VAL A 225 -2.90 15.66 -3.59
N VAL A 226 -1.65 16.04 -3.31
CA VAL A 226 -1.22 16.47 -1.98
C VAL A 226 -1.39 18.00 -1.91
N PRO A 227 -2.00 18.57 -0.85
CA PRO A 227 -2.12 20.01 -0.69
C PRO A 227 -0.76 20.73 -0.73
N GLU A 228 -0.71 21.89 -1.37
CA GLU A 228 0.52 22.64 -1.62
C GLU A 228 1.30 22.93 -0.33
N ASP A 229 0.62 23.31 0.75
CA ASP A 229 1.22 23.61 2.05
C ASP A 229 1.82 22.38 2.75
N ILE A 230 1.47 21.17 2.30
CA ILE A 230 1.95 19.90 2.85
C ILE A 230 3.07 19.29 1.99
N ARG A 231 3.07 19.53 0.68
CA ARG A 231 3.99 18.87 -0.29
C ARG A 231 5.44 18.95 0.14
N LYS A 232 5.97 20.16 0.29
CA LYS A 232 7.39 20.34 0.61
C LYS A 232 7.76 19.72 1.98
N PRO A 233 7.08 20.04 3.09
CA PRO A 233 7.38 19.40 4.38
C PRO A 233 7.29 17.87 4.35
N LEU A 234 6.32 17.32 3.62
CA LEU A 234 6.16 15.88 3.45
C LEU A 234 7.35 15.27 2.67
N TYR A 235 7.75 15.88 1.55
CA TYR A 235 8.84 15.35 0.75
C TYR A 235 10.20 15.52 1.44
N ASP A 236 10.40 16.58 2.22
CA ASP A 236 11.60 16.72 3.08
C ASP A 236 11.71 15.57 4.09
N ILE A 237 10.58 15.03 4.58
CA ILE A 237 10.54 13.86 5.47
C ILE A 237 10.82 12.56 4.72
N VAL A 238 10.28 12.40 3.51
CA VAL A 238 10.27 11.12 2.77
C VAL A 238 11.55 10.93 1.94
N LEU A 239 12.04 11.98 1.29
CA LEU A 239 13.18 11.94 0.37
C LEU A 239 14.44 11.26 0.94
N PRO A 240 14.86 11.49 2.20
CA PRO A 240 16.04 10.84 2.76
C PRO A 240 16.00 9.30 2.77
N TYR A 241 14.81 8.70 2.62
CA TYR A 241 14.62 7.26 2.61
C TYR A 241 14.50 6.70 1.19
N THR A 242 14.38 7.56 0.17
CA THR A 242 14.14 7.21 -1.24
C THR A 242 15.41 7.24 -2.07
N GLU A 243 15.38 6.67 -3.27
CA GLU A 243 16.43 6.78 -4.29
C GLU A 243 16.16 7.94 -5.28
N GLY A 244 15.56 9.01 -4.78
CA GLY A 244 15.19 10.20 -5.57
C GLY A 244 13.73 10.21 -6.01
N MET A 245 13.44 11.02 -7.03
CA MET A 245 12.10 11.25 -7.56
C MET A 245 12.05 10.99 -9.06
N VAL A 246 10.92 10.48 -9.52
CA VAL A 246 10.66 10.25 -10.94
C VAL A 246 9.27 10.71 -11.32
N VAL A 247 9.15 11.21 -12.55
CA VAL A 247 7.89 11.56 -13.19
C VAL A 247 7.71 10.75 -14.46
N ARG A 248 6.49 10.29 -14.73
CA ARG A 248 6.18 9.54 -15.94
C ARG A 248 5.87 10.50 -17.09
N LYS A 249 6.71 10.47 -18.14
CA LYS A 249 6.56 11.25 -19.39
C LYS A 249 6.66 10.31 -20.57
N ASP A 250 5.70 10.36 -21.48
CA ASP A 250 5.65 9.56 -22.72
C ASP A 250 5.91 8.06 -22.48
N GLY A 251 5.28 7.53 -21.43
CA GLY A 251 5.37 6.12 -21.04
C GLY A 251 6.65 5.73 -20.29
N ARG A 252 7.61 6.63 -20.10
CA ARG A 252 8.91 6.39 -19.45
C ARG A 252 9.06 7.16 -18.14
N TRP A 253 9.86 6.63 -17.23
CA TRP A 253 10.27 7.31 -16.00
C TRP A 253 11.45 8.24 -16.28
N VAL A 254 11.31 9.51 -15.89
CA VAL A 254 12.34 10.55 -16.02
C VAL A 254 12.64 11.10 -14.64
N GLU A 255 13.91 11.34 -14.34
CA GLU A 255 14.34 11.89 -13.06
C GLU A 255 13.79 13.31 -12.82
N LEU A 256 13.47 13.60 -11.57
CA LEU A 256 12.99 14.89 -11.12
C LEU A 256 13.90 15.39 -9.98
N HIS A 257 14.55 16.54 -10.19
CA HIS A 257 15.60 17.02 -9.28
C HIS A 257 15.10 17.93 -8.14
N SER A 258 13.87 18.44 -8.20
CA SER A 258 13.28 19.26 -7.14
C SER A 258 11.88 18.76 -6.80
N PRO A 259 11.53 18.67 -5.50
CA PRO A 259 10.12 18.64 -5.12
C PRO A 259 9.55 19.96 -5.63
N MET A 260 8.66 19.87 -6.62
CA MET A 260 8.29 21.02 -7.46
C MET A 260 7.72 22.17 -6.62
N ASN A 261 8.14 23.39 -6.96
CA ASN A 261 7.35 24.60 -6.72
C ASN A 261 6.03 24.50 -7.49
#